data_AF-A0A0G4I5G7-F1
#
_entry.id   AF-A0A0G4I5G7-F1
#
_cell.length_a   1.000
_cell.length_b   1.000
_cell.length_c   1.000
_cell.angle_alpha   90.00
_cell.angle_beta   90.00
_cell.angle_gamma   90.00
#
_symmetry.space_group_name_H-M   'P 1'
#
loop_
_entity.id
_entity.type
_entity.pdbx_description
1 polymer ?
#
loop_
_entity_poly.entity_id
_entity_poly.type
_entity_poly.pdbx_seq_one_letter_code
_entity_poly.pdbx_strand_id
1 'polypeptide(L)'
;MGGRVSRPSEAMCPVALLDVDKTLLFGMDLRGLNVELLEALKRTGILKVYLFTDMTIASPAVCERLELLRVLREDHGFDVLGVLTPCDIAWHSLDIDEAVALGQMCFEEGLYKGRLFGEEFENFIKGQASRLPQLAASISKESIDAKERPGAAFQEASDVFRREREACGGKAEEVKLPQDLFVKSVVAKAIGDHMAEKRGLKHVKGLMLDLFLLHRPAFLTATDPVVAFDDNLEVLETLRARTPLARIQGMTSVPFHVIHVDGSHVKADAFLKEIKRFLKTVRS
;
A
#
# COMPACT_ATOMS: atom_id res chain seq x y z
N MET A 1 -33.22 8.54 -37.40
CA MET A 1 -32.60 7.27 -36.93
C MET A 1 -31.12 7.53 -36.72
N GLY A 2 -30.71 7.90 -35.50
CA GLY A 2 -29.30 8.10 -35.17
C GLY A 2 -28.69 6.76 -34.80
N GLY A 3 -27.91 6.18 -35.72
CA GLY A 3 -27.15 4.96 -35.44
C GLY A 3 -26.19 5.20 -34.27
N ARG A 4 -26.37 4.46 -33.17
CA ARG A 4 -25.36 4.38 -32.13
C ARG A 4 -24.14 3.73 -32.76
N VAL A 5 -23.11 4.53 -33.01
CA VAL A 5 -21.76 4.03 -33.28
C VAL A 5 -21.33 3.31 -32.00
N SER A 6 -21.37 1.98 -32.01
CA SER A 6 -20.77 1.18 -30.96
C SER A 6 -19.28 1.52 -30.91
N ARG A 7 -18.84 2.22 -29.86
CA ARG A 7 -17.41 2.33 -29.59
C ARG A 7 -16.84 0.91 -29.58
N PRO A 8 -15.66 0.67 -30.19
CA PRO A 8 -14.94 -0.58 -29.96
C PRO A 8 -14.89 -0.78 -28.45
N SER A 9 -15.23 -1.98 -27.97
CA SER A 9 -15.14 -2.29 -26.54
C SER A 9 -13.73 -1.93 -26.09
N GLU A 10 -13.57 -0.83 -25.35
CA GLU A 10 -12.27 -0.46 -24.79
C GLU A 10 -11.77 -1.69 -24.03
N ALA A 11 -10.59 -2.18 -24.42
CA ALA A 11 -10.05 -3.39 -23.84
C ALA A 11 -9.85 -3.17 -22.34
N MET A 12 -10.50 -3.99 -21.50
CA MET A 12 -10.34 -3.88 -20.04
C MET A 12 -8.86 -3.98 -19.66
N CYS A 13 -8.46 -3.16 -18.71
CA CYS A 13 -7.10 -3.03 -18.20
C CYS A 13 -7.05 -3.45 -16.72
N PRO A 14 -7.11 -4.76 -16.40
CA PRO A 14 -7.12 -5.23 -15.03
C PRO A 14 -5.82 -4.90 -14.30
N VAL A 15 -5.93 -4.63 -12.99
CA VAL A 15 -4.80 -4.31 -12.10
C VAL A 15 -4.76 -5.28 -10.92
N ALA A 16 -3.57 -5.69 -10.51
CA ALA A 16 -3.37 -6.42 -9.27
C ALA A 16 -2.81 -5.54 -8.15
N LEU A 17 -3.34 -5.71 -6.94
CA LEU A 17 -2.73 -5.24 -5.70
C LEU A 17 -2.07 -6.46 -5.03
N LEU A 18 -0.75 -6.48 -4.97
CA LEU A 18 0.01 -7.63 -4.49
C LEU A 18 0.58 -7.29 -3.12
N ASP A 19 0.08 -7.94 -2.08
CA ASP A 19 0.89 -8.04 -0.87
C ASP A 19 2.23 -8.69 -1.19
N VAL A 20 3.25 -8.32 -0.42
CA VAL A 20 4.60 -8.81 -0.68
C VAL A 20 4.96 -9.98 0.23
N ASP A 21 4.95 -9.76 1.53
CA ASP A 21 5.51 -10.69 2.50
C ASP A 21 4.59 -11.89 2.65
N LYS A 22 5.09 -13.11 2.38
CA LYS A 22 4.32 -14.37 2.36
C LYS A 22 3.22 -14.47 1.28
N THR A 23 3.10 -13.47 0.41
CA THR A 23 2.20 -13.49 -0.75
C THR A 23 2.99 -13.59 -2.05
N LEU A 24 3.77 -12.55 -2.34
CA LEU A 24 4.64 -12.49 -3.52
C LEU A 24 6.02 -13.08 -3.23
N LEU A 25 6.52 -12.94 -2.00
CA LEU A 25 7.80 -13.46 -1.53
C LEU A 25 7.60 -14.41 -0.35
N PHE A 26 7.89 -15.69 -0.55
CA PHE A 26 7.95 -16.71 0.49
C PHE A 26 9.36 -16.76 1.09
N GLY A 27 9.67 -15.84 2.01
CA GLY A 27 10.96 -15.76 2.68
C GLY A 27 11.54 -14.35 2.65
N MET A 28 12.86 -14.23 2.92
CA MET A 28 13.56 -12.93 2.98
C MET A 28 14.31 -12.56 1.70
N ASP A 29 14.26 -13.40 0.67
CA ASP A 29 14.98 -13.13 -0.58
C ASP A 29 14.18 -13.54 -1.81
N LEU A 30 14.67 -13.09 -2.97
CA LEU A 30 14.03 -13.27 -4.27
C LEU A 30 13.96 -14.73 -4.74
N ARG A 31 14.67 -15.67 -4.10
CA ARG A 31 14.51 -17.10 -4.40
C ARG A 31 13.17 -17.63 -3.93
N GLY A 32 12.54 -16.94 -2.97
CA GLY A 32 11.19 -17.20 -2.50
C GLY A 32 10.08 -16.60 -3.37
N LEU A 33 10.39 -16.04 -4.55
CA LEU A 33 9.39 -15.40 -5.40
C LEU A 33 8.29 -16.38 -5.85
N ASN A 34 7.04 -15.96 -5.69
CA ASN A 34 5.85 -16.72 -6.08
C ASN A 34 5.64 -16.68 -7.60
N VAL A 35 6.48 -17.41 -8.33
CA VAL A 35 6.44 -17.46 -9.81
C VAL A 35 5.09 -17.95 -10.33
N GLU A 36 4.44 -18.86 -9.61
CA GLU A 36 3.13 -19.43 -9.95
C GLU A 36 2.02 -18.37 -9.98
N LEU A 37 2.01 -17.45 -9.01
CA LEU A 37 1.12 -16.28 -9.04
C LEU A 37 1.43 -15.37 -10.22
N LEU A 38 2.71 -15.06 -10.45
CA LEU A 38 3.14 -14.19 -11.55
C LEU A 38 2.75 -14.76 -12.92
N GLU A 39 2.90 -16.08 -13.13
CA GLU A 39 2.45 -16.74 -14.35
C GLU A 39 0.94 -16.69 -14.53
N ALA A 40 0.17 -16.88 -13.45
CA ALA A 40 -1.29 -16.78 -13.51
C ALA A 40 -1.76 -15.36 -13.89
N LEU A 41 -1.11 -14.32 -13.37
CA LEU A 41 -1.38 -12.93 -13.73
C LEU A 41 -1.10 -12.66 -15.22
N LYS A 42 0.07 -13.09 -15.72
CA LYS A 42 0.42 -12.98 -17.15
C LYS A 42 -0.57 -13.70 -18.05
N ARG A 43 -0.91 -14.95 -17.73
CA ARG A 43 -1.87 -15.78 -18.49
C ARG A 43 -3.29 -15.22 -18.50
N THR A 44 -3.59 -14.25 -17.62
CA THR A 44 -4.87 -13.54 -17.56
C THR A 44 -4.80 -12.10 -18.08
N GLY A 45 -3.63 -11.66 -18.55
CA GLY A 45 -3.42 -10.31 -19.06
C GLY A 45 -3.32 -9.23 -17.98
N ILE A 46 -3.17 -9.61 -16.71
CA ILE A 46 -2.95 -8.66 -15.61
C ILE A 46 -1.45 -8.36 -15.55
N LEU A 47 -1.02 -7.33 -16.28
CA LEU A 47 0.39 -6.91 -16.35
C LEU A 47 0.69 -5.67 -15.50
N LYS A 48 -0.33 -4.95 -15.05
CA LYS A 48 -0.20 -3.77 -14.22
C LYS A 48 -0.39 -4.13 -12.75
N VAL A 49 0.62 -3.84 -11.94
CA VAL A 49 0.64 -4.25 -10.54
C VAL A 49 1.04 -3.10 -9.62
N TYR A 50 0.44 -3.05 -8.45
CA TYR A 50 0.92 -2.28 -7.31
C TYR A 50 1.39 -3.26 -6.25
N LEU A 51 2.53 -2.95 -5.61
CA LEU A 51 2.92 -3.63 -4.38
C LEU A 51 2.15 -2.98 -3.22
N PHE A 52 1.60 -3.79 -2.33
CA PHE A 52 0.61 -3.40 -1.34
C PHE A 52 1.02 -3.95 0.03
N THR A 53 2.01 -3.34 0.65
CA THR A 53 2.80 -3.91 1.75
C THR A 53 2.60 -3.14 3.05
N ASP A 54 2.54 -3.87 4.17
CA ASP A 54 2.51 -3.30 5.52
C ASP A 54 3.92 -3.11 6.07
N MET A 55 4.61 -2.05 5.62
CA MET A 55 6.00 -1.78 6.01
C MET A 55 6.21 -0.33 6.49
N THR A 56 7.26 -0.15 7.29
CA THR A 56 7.92 1.15 7.51
C THR A 56 9.06 1.33 6.50
N ILE A 57 9.59 2.54 6.41
CA ILE A 57 10.62 2.91 5.43
C ILE A 57 12.01 2.81 6.07
N ALA A 58 12.48 1.57 6.27
CA ALA A 58 13.85 1.30 6.69
C ALA A 58 14.76 1.09 5.46
N SER A 59 16.05 1.46 5.55
CA SER A 59 17.01 1.32 4.43
C SER A 59 17.06 -0.09 3.83
N PRO A 60 17.16 -1.18 4.63
CA PRO A 60 17.17 -2.54 4.07
C PRO A 60 15.89 -2.86 3.30
N ALA A 61 14.73 -2.45 3.83
CA ALA A 61 13.44 -2.71 3.21
C ALA A 61 13.24 -1.90 1.91
N VAL A 62 13.75 -0.66 1.85
CA VAL A 62 13.76 0.12 0.60
C VAL A 62 14.66 -0.53 -0.44
N CYS A 63 15.87 -0.94 -0.06
CA CYS A 63 16.79 -1.63 -0.96
C CYS A 63 16.18 -2.93 -1.51
N GLU A 64 15.64 -3.78 -0.65
CA GLU A 64 14.98 -5.03 -1.04
C GLU A 64 13.80 -4.78 -1.98
N ARG A 65 12.95 -3.81 -1.65
CA ARG A 65 11.78 -3.48 -2.46
C ARG A 65 12.18 -2.89 -3.82
N LEU A 66 13.23 -2.08 -3.90
CA LEU A 66 13.78 -1.61 -5.18
C LEU A 66 14.29 -2.75 -6.06
N GLU A 67 14.97 -3.74 -5.47
CA GLU A 67 15.44 -4.91 -6.20
C GLU A 67 14.27 -5.79 -6.67
N LEU A 68 13.25 -5.98 -5.84
CA LEU A 68 12.02 -6.66 -6.25
C LEU A 68 11.33 -5.93 -7.42
N LEU A 69 11.23 -4.60 -7.37
CA LEU A 69 10.67 -3.81 -8.48
C LEU A 69 11.45 -4.03 -9.77
N ARG A 70 12.78 -4.11 -9.70
CA ARG A 70 13.65 -4.41 -10.85
C ARG A 70 13.33 -5.78 -11.43
N VAL A 71 13.34 -6.83 -10.60
CA VAL A 71 13.05 -8.22 -11.02
C VAL A 71 11.66 -8.34 -11.65
N LEU A 72 10.63 -7.74 -11.04
CA LEU A 72 9.27 -7.79 -11.60
C LEU A 72 9.17 -7.15 -12.98
N ARG A 73 9.88 -6.03 -13.20
CA ARG A 73 9.87 -5.29 -14.47
C ARG A 73 10.73 -5.96 -15.54
N GLU A 74 11.98 -6.27 -15.21
CA GLU A 74 12.99 -6.73 -16.17
C GLU A 74 12.86 -8.22 -16.46
N ASP A 75 12.73 -9.05 -15.42
CA ASP A 75 12.75 -10.51 -15.56
C ASP A 75 11.34 -11.06 -15.77
N HIS A 76 10.33 -10.38 -15.23
CA HIS A 76 8.93 -10.79 -15.32
C HIS A 76 8.05 -9.85 -16.16
N GLY A 77 8.52 -8.75 -16.72
CA GLY A 77 7.73 -7.96 -17.69
C GLY A 77 6.44 -7.35 -17.15
N PHE A 78 6.36 -7.09 -15.84
CA PHE A 78 5.25 -6.36 -15.24
C PHE A 78 5.46 -4.85 -15.29
N ASP A 79 4.37 -4.12 -15.49
CA ASP A 79 4.30 -2.69 -15.27
C ASP A 79 3.99 -2.43 -13.78
N VAL A 80 5.05 -2.30 -12.97
CA VAL A 80 4.89 -2.02 -11.54
C VAL A 80 4.69 -0.52 -11.32
N LEU A 81 3.47 -0.16 -10.95
CA LEU A 81 2.96 1.22 -10.93
C LEU A 81 3.26 1.97 -9.64
N GLY A 82 3.57 1.26 -8.55
CA GLY A 82 3.91 1.87 -7.26
C GLY A 82 3.98 0.85 -6.12
N VAL A 83 4.49 1.31 -4.98
CA VAL A 83 4.53 0.57 -3.72
C VAL A 83 3.72 1.34 -2.70
N LEU A 84 2.52 0.86 -2.40
CA LEU A 84 1.62 1.44 -1.42
C LEU A 84 1.97 0.90 -0.03
N THR A 85 2.00 1.80 0.94
CA THR A 85 2.33 1.51 2.34
C THR A 85 1.34 2.19 3.28
N PRO A 86 1.22 1.76 4.55
CA PRO A 86 0.45 2.47 5.56
C PRO A 86 0.92 3.91 5.76
N CYS A 87 2.20 4.18 5.52
CA CYS A 87 2.78 5.52 5.67
C CYS A 87 2.09 6.54 4.75
N ASP A 88 1.58 6.10 3.58
CA ASP A 88 0.90 6.98 2.62
C ASP A 88 -0.36 7.64 3.20
N ILE A 89 -0.95 7.08 4.26
CA ILE A 89 -2.17 7.60 4.89
C ILE A 89 -1.96 8.96 5.56
N ALA A 90 -0.73 9.26 5.98
CA ALA A 90 -0.41 10.49 6.72
C ALA A 90 0.90 11.14 6.27
N TRP A 91 1.51 10.68 5.17
CA TRP A 91 2.88 11.04 4.81
C TRP A 91 3.11 12.53 4.62
N HIS A 92 2.22 13.23 3.93
CA HIS A 92 2.35 14.67 3.65
C HIS A 92 1.65 15.54 4.69
N SER A 93 0.76 14.96 5.50
CA SER A 93 0.14 15.61 6.65
C SER A 93 0.99 15.58 7.92
N LEU A 94 2.03 14.75 7.92
CA LEU A 94 3.02 14.68 8.98
C LEU A 94 4.28 15.48 8.61
N ASP A 95 4.58 16.47 9.44
CA ASP A 95 5.86 17.18 9.42
C ASP A 95 6.98 16.30 9.99
N ILE A 96 8.18 16.38 9.40
CA ILE A 96 9.31 15.54 9.79
C ILE A 96 9.85 15.91 11.18
N ASP A 97 9.88 17.20 11.53
CA ASP A 97 10.40 17.68 12.82
C ASP A 97 9.44 17.27 13.94
N GLU A 98 8.12 17.35 13.72
CA GLU A 98 7.14 16.83 14.67
C GLU A 98 7.22 15.30 14.84
N ALA A 99 7.48 14.57 13.75
CA ALA A 99 7.66 13.12 13.83
C ALA A 99 8.91 12.74 14.64
N VAL A 100 10.02 13.45 14.43
CA VAL A 100 11.26 13.29 15.21
C VAL A 100 11.03 13.64 16.67
N ALA A 101 10.36 14.75 16.96
CA ALA A 101 10.03 15.17 18.32
C ALA A 101 9.17 14.12 19.05
N LEU A 102 8.16 13.56 18.38
CA LEU A 102 7.39 12.43 18.94
C LEU A 102 8.27 11.20 19.16
N GLY A 103 9.14 10.87 18.20
CA GLY A 103 10.10 9.78 18.32
C GLY A 103 10.98 9.92 19.57
N GLN A 104 11.52 11.11 19.81
CA GLN A 104 12.30 11.42 21.02
C GLN A 104 11.47 11.25 22.30
N MET A 105 10.26 11.80 22.35
CA MET A 105 9.37 11.66 23.51
C MET A 105 9.09 10.19 23.85
N CYS A 106 8.83 9.35 22.84
CA CYS A 106 8.48 7.95 23.02
C CYS A 106 9.71 7.07 23.30
N PHE A 107 10.78 7.20 22.53
CA PHE A 107 11.88 6.23 22.49
C PHE A 107 13.10 6.65 23.33
N GLU A 108 13.33 7.94 23.53
CA GLU A 108 14.49 8.45 24.27
C GLU A 108 14.09 8.94 25.67
N GLU A 109 13.07 9.80 25.74
CA GLU A 109 12.58 10.38 26.99
C GLU A 109 11.66 9.41 27.77
N GLY A 110 11.08 8.43 27.08
CA GLY A 110 10.20 7.42 27.67
C GLY A 110 8.90 7.99 28.23
N LEU A 111 8.43 9.13 27.70
CA LEU A 111 7.21 9.82 28.11
C LEU A 111 5.94 9.04 27.73
N TYR A 112 6.02 8.17 26.72
CA TYR A 112 4.95 7.28 26.31
C TYR A 112 5.47 5.88 26.05
N LYS A 113 4.80 4.87 26.63
CA LYS A 113 5.19 3.46 26.54
C LYS A 113 4.05 2.55 26.06
N GLY A 114 2.90 3.14 25.74
CA GLY A 114 1.75 2.43 25.20
C GLY A 114 1.93 2.06 23.73
N ARG A 115 0.87 1.51 23.13
CA ARG A 115 0.83 1.25 21.69
C ARG A 115 0.69 2.57 20.96
N LEU A 116 1.36 2.75 19.82
CA LEU A 116 1.26 3.99 19.03
C LEU A 116 -0.06 4.09 18.23
N PHE A 117 -1.15 3.59 18.80
CA PHE A 117 -2.50 3.63 18.24
C PHE A 117 -3.53 3.47 19.37
N GLY A 118 -4.81 3.65 19.05
CA GLY A 118 -5.90 3.66 20.03
C GLY A 118 -6.05 4.97 20.83
N GLU A 119 -7.00 4.96 21.77
CA GLU A 119 -7.43 6.15 22.53
C GLU A 119 -6.34 6.71 23.45
N GLU A 120 -5.54 5.84 24.08
CA GLU A 120 -4.44 6.25 24.96
C GLU A 120 -3.39 7.07 24.18
N PHE A 121 -3.04 6.62 22.97
CA PHE A 121 -2.12 7.32 22.09
C PHE A 121 -2.70 8.66 21.63
N GLU A 122 -3.98 8.69 21.22
CA GLU A 122 -4.68 9.93 20.85
C GLU A 122 -4.66 10.96 21.98
N ASN A 123 -4.94 10.54 23.21
CA ASN A 123 -4.92 11.42 24.38
C ASN A 123 -3.50 11.92 24.70
N PHE A 124 -2.49 11.06 24.58
CA PHE A 124 -1.09 11.46 24.75
C PHE A 124 -0.70 12.55 23.74
N ILE A 125 -0.96 12.32 22.45
CA ILE A 125 -0.66 13.31 21.40
C ILE A 125 -1.42 14.62 21.62
N LYS A 126 -2.72 14.57 21.95
CA LYS A 126 -3.50 15.79 22.24
C LYS A 126 -2.95 16.55 23.45
N GLY A 127 -2.44 15.86 24.46
CA GLY A 127 -1.74 16.47 25.59
C GLY A 127 -0.44 17.19 25.20
N GLN A 128 0.16 16.82 24.07
CA GLN A 128 1.35 17.44 23.50
C GLN A 128 1.04 18.44 22.37
N ALA A 129 -0.22 18.87 22.19
CA ALA A 129 -0.62 19.72 21.05
C ALA A 129 0.13 21.06 20.93
N SER A 130 0.69 21.58 22.02
CA SER A 130 1.56 22.79 21.98
C SER A 130 2.93 22.52 21.34
N ARG A 131 3.41 21.28 21.39
CA ARG A 131 4.68 20.83 20.81
C ARG A 131 4.48 20.15 19.45
N LEU A 132 3.35 19.46 19.26
CA LEU A 132 3.03 18.64 18.09
C LEU A 132 1.67 19.04 17.46
N PRO A 133 1.49 20.31 17.05
CA PRO A 133 0.19 20.79 16.60
C PRO A 133 -0.33 20.09 15.34
N GLN A 134 0.52 19.79 14.35
CA GLN A 134 0.08 19.11 13.12
C GLN A 134 -0.27 17.64 13.38
N LEU A 135 0.48 16.97 14.26
CA LEU A 135 0.24 15.58 14.64
C LEU A 135 -1.06 15.46 15.44
N ALA A 136 -1.30 16.37 16.40
CA ALA A 136 -2.55 16.45 17.15
C ALA A 136 -3.77 16.71 16.25
N ALA A 137 -3.62 17.56 15.23
CA ALA A 137 -4.65 17.75 14.21
C ALA A 137 -4.86 16.48 13.38
N SER A 138 -3.79 15.80 12.96
CA SER A 138 -3.85 14.63 12.08
C SER A 138 -4.46 13.39 12.75
N ILE A 139 -4.11 13.11 14.02
CA ILE A 139 -4.68 11.96 14.75
C ILE A 139 -6.18 12.12 15.03
N SER A 140 -6.67 13.36 15.06
CA SER A 140 -8.08 13.66 15.29
C SER A 140 -8.93 13.53 14.02
N LYS A 141 -8.32 13.36 12.83
CA LYS A 141 -9.05 13.30 11.56
C LYS A 141 -9.86 12.01 11.42
N GLU A 142 -11.07 12.15 10.90
CA GLU A 142 -11.92 11.01 10.54
C GLU A 142 -11.71 10.56 9.09
N SER A 143 -11.13 11.42 8.23
CA SER A 143 -10.92 11.18 6.79
C SER A 143 -9.43 11.21 6.42
N ILE A 144 -9.08 10.55 5.31
CA ILE A 144 -7.74 10.66 4.72
C ILE A 144 -7.60 12.05 4.11
N ASP A 145 -6.47 12.73 4.33
CA ASP A 145 -6.26 14.07 3.82
C ASP A 145 -6.18 14.05 2.27
N ALA A 146 -6.84 15.01 1.62
CA ALA A 146 -6.89 15.09 0.17
C ALA A 146 -5.52 15.34 -0.49
N LYS A 147 -4.51 15.73 0.28
CA LYS A 147 -3.12 15.86 -0.20
C LYS A 147 -2.35 14.54 -0.24
N GLU A 148 -2.81 13.51 0.46
CA GLU A 148 -2.13 12.21 0.45
C GLU A 148 -2.21 11.54 -0.91
N ARG A 149 -1.23 10.68 -1.20
CA ARG A 149 -1.11 10.03 -2.52
C ARG A 149 -0.64 8.58 -2.34
N PRO A 150 -1.25 7.61 -3.05
CA PRO A 150 -0.83 6.22 -2.96
C PRO A 150 0.61 6.06 -3.45
N GLY A 151 1.45 5.42 -2.64
CA GLY A 151 2.86 5.12 -2.90
C GLY A 151 3.84 6.30 -2.80
N ALA A 152 3.39 7.46 -2.32
CA ALA A 152 4.27 8.63 -2.21
C ALA A 152 5.38 8.45 -1.16
N ALA A 153 5.09 7.80 -0.03
CA ALA A 153 6.09 7.60 1.02
C ALA A 153 7.28 6.78 0.51
N PHE A 154 7.00 5.67 -0.17
CA PHE A 154 8.04 4.82 -0.74
C PHE A 154 8.78 5.50 -1.90
N GLN A 155 8.07 6.26 -2.74
CA GLN A 155 8.67 6.99 -3.84
C GLN A 155 9.69 8.03 -3.35
N GLU A 156 9.31 8.85 -2.37
CA GLU A 156 10.20 9.86 -1.78
C GLU A 156 11.43 9.20 -1.14
N ALA A 157 11.22 8.12 -0.39
CA ALA A 157 12.32 7.36 0.19
C ALA A 157 13.25 6.76 -0.85
N SER A 158 12.71 6.27 -1.97
CA SER A 158 13.49 5.76 -3.09
C SER A 158 14.30 6.86 -3.78
N ASP A 159 13.75 8.07 -3.88
CA ASP A 159 14.45 9.25 -4.40
C ASP A 159 15.61 9.66 -3.48
N VAL A 160 15.40 9.65 -2.16
CA VAL A 160 16.48 9.87 -1.17
C VAL A 160 17.53 8.78 -1.29
N PHE A 161 17.13 7.50 -1.28
CA PHE A 161 18.05 6.36 -1.39
C PHE A 161 18.94 6.46 -2.63
N ARG A 162 18.38 6.83 -3.78
CA ARG A 162 19.15 7.01 -5.03
C ARG A 162 20.20 8.12 -4.91
N ARG A 163 19.85 9.27 -4.33
CA ARG A 163 20.79 10.37 -4.12
C ARG A 163 21.93 9.98 -3.18
N GLU A 164 21.62 9.32 -2.07
CA GLU A 164 22.63 8.83 -1.12
C GLU A 164 23.53 7.77 -1.77
N ARG A 165 22.96 6.89 -2.59
CA ARG A 165 23.73 5.90 -3.37
C ARG A 165 24.72 6.54 -4.32
N GLU A 166 24.30 7.59 -5.03
CA GLU A 166 25.18 8.35 -5.93
C GLU A 166 26.31 9.03 -5.15
N ALA A 167 26.01 9.62 -3.99
CA ALA A 167 27.00 10.25 -3.12
C ALA A 167 28.05 9.26 -2.57
N CYS A 168 27.65 8.01 -2.32
CA CYS A 168 28.55 6.92 -1.87
C CYS A 168 29.24 6.17 -3.03
N GLY A 169 29.21 6.67 -4.26
CA GLY A 169 29.90 6.04 -5.39
C GLY A 169 29.22 4.77 -5.92
N GLY A 170 27.92 4.59 -5.68
CA GLY A 170 27.09 3.57 -6.32
C GLY A 170 26.93 2.25 -5.55
N LYS A 171 27.61 2.07 -4.42
CA LYS A 171 27.52 0.86 -3.58
C LYS A 171 26.25 0.85 -2.74
N ALA A 172 25.37 -0.12 -2.92
CA ALA A 172 24.05 -0.14 -2.28
C ALA A 172 24.12 -0.48 -0.78
N GLU A 173 25.06 -1.34 -0.40
CA GLU A 173 25.29 -1.83 0.96
C GLU A 173 25.79 -0.77 1.94
N GLU A 174 26.35 0.34 1.42
CA GLU A 174 26.83 1.47 2.21
C GLU A 174 25.75 2.55 2.41
N VAL A 175 24.63 2.47 1.68
CA VAL A 175 23.57 3.49 1.70
C VAL A 175 22.73 3.37 2.96
N LYS A 176 22.59 4.49 3.68
CA LYS A 176 21.67 4.62 4.80
C LYS A 176 20.73 5.78 4.53
N LEU A 177 19.43 5.51 4.62
CA LEU A 177 18.44 6.58 4.66
C LEU A 177 18.64 7.43 5.92
N PRO A 178 18.31 8.73 5.86
CA PRO A 178 18.30 9.58 7.03
C PRO A 178 17.44 8.98 8.15
N GLN A 179 17.95 9.02 9.39
CA GLN A 179 17.25 8.47 10.55
C GLN A 179 15.86 9.12 10.73
N ASP A 180 15.76 10.43 10.49
CA ASP A 180 14.52 11.19 10.59
C ASP A 180 13.45 10.69 9.63
N LEU A 181 13.84 10.21 8.44
CA LEU A 181 12.92 9.65 7.46
C LEU A 181 12.34 8.31 7.96
N PHE A 182 13.18 7.48 8.59
CA PHE A 182 12.73 6.25 9.22
C PHE A 182 11.76 6.55 10.36
N VAL A 183 12.10 7.48 11.26
CA VAL A 183 11.22 7.90 12.37
C VAL A 183 9.89 8.43 11.83
N LYS A 184 9.91 9.28 10.80
CA LYS A 184 8.70 9.75 10.11
C LYS A 184 7.83 8.59 9.63
N SER A 185 8.43 7.56 9.04
CA SER A 185 7.66 6.40 8.57
C SER A 185 7.03 5.58 9.69
N VAL A 186 7.71 5.44 10.83
CA VAL A 186 7.16 4.77 12.01
C VAL A 186 5.94 5.52 12.54
N VAL A 187 6.05 6.85 12.65
CA VAL A 187 4.96 7.71 13.12
C VAL A 187 3.80 7.74 12.11
N ALA A 188 4.08 7.85 10.81
CA ALA A 188 3.05 7.83 9.77
C ALA A 188 2.28 6.51 9.76
N LYS A 189 2.98 5.37 9.89
CA LYS A 189 2.34 4.05 10.03
C LYS A 189 1.45 4.00 11.28
N ALA A 190 1.95 4.45 12.42
CA ALA A 190 1.20 4.51 13.67
C ALA A 190 -0.12 5.31 13.54
N ILE A 191 -0.07 6.46 12.86
CA ILE A 191 -1.28 7.24 12.55
C ILE A 191 -2.24 6.44 11.65
N GLY A 192 -1.71 5.78 10.61
CA GLY A 192 -2.52 4.93 9.73
C GLY A 192 -3.21 3.78 10.48
N ASP A 193 -2.49 3.09 11.37
CA ASP A 193 -3.01 2.01 12.20
C ASP A 193 -4.08 2.53 13.19
N HIS A 194 -3.83 3.67 13.84
CA HIS A 194 -4.81 4.35 14.70
C HIS A 194 -6.09 4.71 13.94
N MET A 195 -5.96 5.32 12.75
CA MET A 195 -7.11 5.67 11.92
C MET A 195 -7.90 4.42 11.49
N ALA A 196 -7.23 3.30 11.22
CA ALA A 196 -7.89 2.06 10.82
C ALA A 196 -8.73 1.50 11.98
N GLU A 197 -8.16 1.44 13.18
CA GLU A 197 -8.85 1.00 14.40
C GLU A 197 -10.05 1.90 14.72
N LYS A 198 -9.88 3.22 14.66
CA LYS A 198 -10.96 4.20 14.91
C LYS A 198 -12.15 4.03 13.94
N ARG A 199 -11.89 3.50 12.74
CA ARG A 199 -12.92 3.16 11.75
C ARG A 199 -13.44 1.72 11.85
N GLY A 200 -13.01 0.97 12.86
CA GLY A 200 -13.40 -0.42 13.06
C GLY A 200 -12.88 -1.37 11.97
N LEU A 201 -11.79 -0.99 11.28
CA LEU A 201 -11.13 -1.86 10.32
C LEU A 201 -10.20 -2.82 11.06
N LYS A 202 -10.13 -4.08 10.60
CA LYS A 202 -9.19 -5.06 11.18
C LYS A 202 -7.76 -4.81 10.73
N HIS A 203 -7.57 -4.08 9.62
CA HIS A 203 -6.25 -3.82 9.05
C HIS A 203 -6.16 -2.47 8.32
N VAL A 204 -5.00 -1.81 8.38
CA VAL A 204 -4.72 -0.51 7.72
C VAL A 204 -4.81 -0.57 6.19
N LYS A 205 -4.61 -1.75 5.61
CA LYS A 205 -4.77 -1.99 4.17
C LYS A 205 -6.17 -1.63 3.65
N GLY A 206 -7.20 -1.62 4.50
CA GLY A 206 -8.50 -1.04 4.14
C GLY A 206 -8.40 0.44 3.78
N LEU A 207 -7.67 1.23 4.58
CA LEU A 207 -7.40 2.64 4.29
C LEU A 207 -6.50 2.84 3.07
N MET A 208 -5.51 1.95 2.88
CA MET A 208 -4.64 2.02 1.71
C MET A 208 -5.45 1.78 0.42
N LEU A 209 -6.43 0.88 0.45
CA LEU A 209 -7.38 0.69 -0.66
C LEU A 209 -8.23 1.94 -0.88
N ASP A 210 -8.69 2.60 0.18
CA ASP A 210 -9.43 3.87 0.06
C ASP A 210 -8.61 4.94 -0.63
N LEU A 211 -7.37 5.12 -0.19
CA LEU A 211 -6.45 6.09 -0.77
C LEU A 211 -6.21 5.77 -2.26
N PHE A 212 -6.01 4.49 -2.59
CA PHE A 212 -5.86 4.04 -3.97
C PHE A 212 -7.10 4.37 -4.82
N LEU A 213 -8.30 4.09 -4.34
CA LEU A 213 -9.53 4.34 -5.07
C LEU A 213 -9.80 5.85 -5.22
N LEU A 214 -9.56 6.64 -4.18
CA LEU A 214 -9.67 8.10 -4.19
C LEU A 214 -8.76 8.73 -5.27
N HIS A 215 -7.56 8.18 -5.43
CA HIS A 215 -6.56 8.62 -6.40
C HIS A 215 -6.42 7.65 -7.58
N ARG A 216 -7.51 6.97 -7.95
CA ARG A 216 -7.49 5.96 -9.00
C ARG A 216 -6.81 6.53 -10.26
N PRO A 217 -5.79 5.85 -10.82
CA PRO A 217 -5.13 6.28 -12.04
C PRO A 217 -6.11 6.53 -13.18
N ALA A 218 -5.84 7.55 -13.99
CA ALA A 218 -6.74 7.94 -15.09
C ALA A 218 -6.96 6.85 -16.15
N PHE A 219 -6.02 5.91 -16.29
CA PHE A 219 -6.16 4.77 -17.20
C PHE A 219 -7.14 3.69 -16.68
N LEU A 220 -7.45 3.69 -15.37
CA LEU A 220 -8.44 2.79 -14.79
C LEU A 220 -9.83 3.40 -14.87
N THR A 221 -10.68 2.75 -15.65
CA THR A 221 -12.09 3.08 -15.79
C THR A 221 -12.93 2.50 -14.64
N ALA A 222 -14.21 2.86 -14.60
CA ALA A 222 -15.15 2.31 -13.62
C ALA A 222 -15.39 0.81 -13.78
N THR A 223 -15.07 0.23 -14.94
CA THR A 223 -15.29 -1.18 -15.27
C THR A 223 -14.03 -2.02 -15.23
N ASP A 224 -12.86 -1.40 -15.05
CA ASP A 224 -11.61 -2.14 -14.98
C ASP A 224 -11.50 -2.92 -13.67
N PRO A 225 -11.26 -4.24 -13.73
CA PRO A 225 -11.20 -5.06 -12.54
C PRO A 225 -9.92 -4.82 -11.74
N VAL A 226 -10.06 -4.78 -10.42
CA VAL A 226 -8.95 -4.80 -9.47
C VAL A 226 -8.97 -6.12 -8.70
N VAL A 227 -7.83 -6.79 -8.61
CA VAL A 227 -7.69 -8.05 -7.87
C VAL A 227 -6.62 -7.88 -6.78
N ALA A 228 -6.97 -8.08 -5.53
CA ALA A 228 -6.02 -8.05 -4.42
C ALA A 228 -5.61 -9.47 -3.99
N PHE A 229 -4.34 -9.64 -3.65
CA PHE A 229 -3.76 -10.89 -3.18
C PHE A 229 -3.09 -10.65 -1.83
N ASP A 230 -3.39 -11.49 -0.85
CA ASP A 230 -2.84 -11.40 0.51
C ASP A 230 -2.92 -12.77 1.21
N ASP A 231 -1.97 -13.07 2.09
CA ASP A 231 -1.95 -14.28 2.92
C ASP A 231 -2.74 -14.12 4.23
N ASN A 232 -3.05 -12.88 4.62
CA ASN A 232 -3.73 -12.59 5.87
C ASN A 232 -5.26 -12.49 5.69
N LEU A 233 -5.99 -13.42 6.32
CA LEU A 233 -7.46 -13.43 6.30
C LEU A 233 -8.09 -12.13 6.83
N GLU A 234 -7.52 -11.49 7.86
CA GLU A 234 -8.05 -10.23 8.40
C GLU A 234 -7.91 -9.08 7.41
N VAL A 235 -6.83 -9.07 6.61
CA VAL A 235 -6.69 -8.14 5.49
C VAL A 235 -7.78 -8.40 4.46
N LEU A 236 -7.95 -9.65 4.02
CA LEU A 236 -8.94 -9.99 3.00
C LEU A 236 -10.37 -9.67 3.46
N GLU A 237 -10.70 -9.92 4.72
CA GLU A 237 -11.98 -9.52 5.30
C GLU A 237 -12.16 -8.01 5.27
N THR A 238 -11.13 -7.25 5.65
CA THR A 238 -11.15 -5.77 5.60
C THR A 238 -11.35 -5.27 4.16
N LEU A 239 -10.62 -5.82 3.19
CA LEU A 239 -10.72 -5.44 1.78
C LEU A 239 -12.08 -5.83 1.18
N ARG A 240 -12.63 -7.00 1.52
CA ARG A 240 -13.97 -7.45 1.08
C ARG A 240 -15.09 -6.61 1.66
N ALA A 241 -14.95 -6.20 2.92
CA ALA A 241 -15.93 -5.33 3.55
C ALA A 241 -16.13 -4.06 2.73
N ARG A 242 -15.10 -3.61 1.98
CA ARG A 242 -15.03 -2.34 1.23
C ARG A 242 -15.37 -1.18 2.15
N THR A 243 -14.43 -0.30 2.43
CA THR A 243 -14.65 0.71 3.46
C THR A 243 -15.86 1.60 3.12
N PRO A 244 -16.44 2.27 4.14
CA PRO A 244 -17.48 3.26 3.94
C PRO A 244 -17.10 4.38 2.96
N LEU A 245 -15.82 4.75 2.82
CA LEU A 245 -15.39 5.89 2.01
C LEU A 245 -15.57 5.65 0.52
N ALA A 246 -15.18 4.48 0.02
CA ALA A 246 -15.45 4.08 -1.36
C ALA A 246 -16.96 3.99 -1.67
N ARG A 247 -17.78 3.67 -0.66
CA ARG A 247 -19.25 3.64 -0.76
C ARG A 247 -19.86 5.04 -0.77
N ILE A 248 -19.40 5.92 0.11
CA ILE A 248 -19.92 7.29 0.28
C ILE A 248 -19.58 8.17 -0.92
N GLN A 249 -18.43 7.96 -1.57
CA GLN A 249 -18.03 8.72 -2.76
C GLN A 249 -18.53 8.14 -4.09
N GLY A 250 -19.41 7.12 -4.06
CA GLY A 250 -19.92 6.49 -5.27
C GLY A 250 -18.87 5.71 -6.07
N MET A 251 -17.71 5.40 -5.47
CA MET A 251 -16.62 4.64 -6.08
C MET A 251 -16.84 3.12 -6.02
N THR A 252 -18.00 2.67 -5.53
CA THR A 252 -18.39 1.25 -5.46
C THR A 252 -18.53 0.54 -6.80
N SER A 253 -18.50 1.28 -7.91
CA SER A 253 -18.65 0.72 -9.24
C SER A 253 -17.45 -0.12 -9.68
N VAL A 254 -16.26 0.07 -9.09
CA VAL A 254 -15.06 -0.68 -9.50
C VAL A 254 -15.23 -2.18 -9.15
N PRO A 255 -15.15 -3.08 -10.14
CA PRO A 255 -15.12 -4.50 -9.88
C PRO A 255 -13.87 -4.83 -9.06
N PHE A 256 -14.06 -5.45 -7.90
CA PHE A 256 -12.98 -5.75 -6.96
C PHE A 256 -13.14 -7.16 -6.44
N HIS A 257 -12.06 -7.94 -6.49
CA HIS A 257 -12.00 -9.30 -5.97
C HIS A 257 -10.76 -9.47 -5.10
N VAL A 258 -10.84 -10.35 -4.11
CA VAL A 258 -9.67 -10.69 -3.28
C VAL A 258 -9.42 -12.18 -3.32
N ILE A 259 -8.15 -12.57 -3.40
CA ILE A 259 -7.70 -13.95 -3.48
C ILE A 259 -6.76 -14.21 -2.31
N HIS A 260 -7.06 -15.26 -1.56
CA HIS A 260 -6.21 -15.69 -0.45
C HIS A 260 -5.02 -16.47 -0.98
N VAL A 261 -3.82 -16.10 -0.54
CA VAL A 261 -2.60 -16.85 -0.84
C VAL A 261 -2.23 -17.64 0.41
N ASP A 262 -2.49 -18.94 0.39
CA ASP A 262 -2.07 -19.85 1.46
C ASP A 262 -1.23 -21.01 0.93
N GLY A 263 -0.72 -21.84 1.85
CA GLY A 263 0.09 -23.02 1.51
C GLY A 263 -0.62 -24.07 0.65
N SER A 264 -1.94 -23.96 0.41
CA SER A 264 -2.69 -24.81 -0.53
C SER A 264 -2.84 -24.20 -1.93
N HIS A 265 -2.52 -22.90 -2.10
CA HIS A 265 -2.61 -22.13 -3.35
C HIS A 265 -1.24 -21.91 -4.03
N VAL A 266 -0.35 -22.90 -4.02
CA VAL A 266 1.00 -22.77 -4.60
C VAL A 266 1.07 -23.18 -6.09
N LYS A 267 -0.07 -23.25 -6.79
CA LYS A 267 -0.10 -23.66 -8.21
C LYS A 267 -0.80 -22.60 -9.06
N ALA A 268 -0.18 -22.23 -10.18
CA ALA A 268 -0.67 -21.22 -11.10
C ALA A 268 -2.10 -21.50 -11.56
N ASP A 269 -2.49 -22.76 -11.72
CA ASP A 269 -3.83 -23.13 -12.19
C ASP A 269 -4.95 -22.78 -11.19
N ALA A 270 -4.67 -22.78 -9.88
CA ALA A 270 -5.63 -22.35 -8.86
C ALA A 270 -5.92 -20.85 -8.99
N PHE A 271 -4.87 -20.03 -9.02
CA PHE A 271 -4.96 -18.58 -9.26
C PHE A 271 -5.64 -18.28 -10.60
N LEU A 272 -5.21 -18.95 -11.67
CA LEU A 272 -5.75 -18.77 -13.01
C LEU A 272 -7.25 -19.02 -13.07
N LYS A 273 -7.73 -20.11 -12.45
CA LYS A 273 -9.14 -20.46 -12.40
C LYS A 273 -9.94 -19.39 -11.68
N GLU A 274 -9.44 -18.91 -10.55
CA GLU A 274 -10.13 -17.90 -9.77
C GLU A 274 -10.18 -16.53 -10.46
N ILE A 275 -9.04 -16.07 -10.99
CA ILE A 275 -8.95 -14.81 -11.75
C ILE A 275 -9.87 -14.87 -12.98
N LYS A 276 -9.82 -15.95 -13.77
CA LYS A 276 -10.69 -16.11 -14.96
C LYS A 276 -12.16 -16.10 -14.60
N ARG A 277 -12.54 -16.76 -13.50
CA ARG A 277 -13.92 -16.76 -13.01
C ARG A 277 -14.38 -15.34 -12.72
N PHE A 278 -13.60 -14.56 -11.97
CA PHE A 278 -13.91 -13.18 -11.66
C PHE A 278 -13.99 -12.31 -12.93
N LEU A 279 -12.97 -12.35 -13.79
CA LEU A 279 -12.94 -11.58 -15.04
C LEU A 279 -14.11 -11.91 -15.97
N LYS A 280 -14.60 -13.15 -15.96
CA LYS A 280 -15.80 -13.54 -16.72
C LYS A 280 -17.06 -12.88 -16.18
N THR A 281 -17.22 -12.83 -14.85
CA THR A 281 -18.37 -12.17 -14.19
C THR A 281 -18.39 -10.66 -14.44
N VAL A 282 -17.22 -10.01 -14.55
CA VAL A 282 -17.15 -8.57 -14.85
C VAL A 282 -17.54 -8.27 -16.32
N ARG A 283 -17.34 -9.21 -17.23
CA ARG A 283 -17.65 -9.04 -18.67
C ARG A 283 -19.11 -9.34 -19.03
N SER A 284 -19.83 -10.08 -18.19
CA SER A 284 -21.22 -10.50 -18.41
C SER A 284 -22.20 -9.46 -17.91
#